data_AF-A0A7S1W073-F1
#
_entry.id   AF-A0A7S1W073-F1
#
_cell.length_a   1.000
_cell.length_b   1.000
_cell.length_c   1.000
_cell.angle_alpha   90.00
_cell.angle_beta   90.00
_cell.angle_gamma   90.00
#
_symmetry.space_group_name_H-M   'P 1'
#
loop_
_entity.id
_entity.type
_entity.pdbx_description
1 polymer ?
#
loop_
_entity_poly.entity_id
_entity_poly.type
_entity_poly.pdbx_seq_one_letter_code
_entity_poly.pdbx_strand_id
1 'polypeptide(L)'
;KGARYKHFCAAHGGGKRCSFENCNKSAVGGSNLCTSHGGGRRCAVDGCIKSAQSSTKFCVKHGGGKKCAHSGCEKVARGRTMFCAAHGGGIRCKLEGCNRVSIGKAQLCRAHGGGSSSRSKAAKKGVVKSKPPKPMTHPLGTVPHGRSLSGTLPPQQQIQPTTTSAIAIGR
;
A
#
# COMPACT_ATOMS: atom_id res chain seq x y z
N LYS A 1 27.00 2.00 11.45
CA LYS A 1 26.35 3.22 10.89
C LYS A 1 27.45 4.26 10.73
N GLY A 2 27.88 4.56 9.50
CA GLY A 2 29.01 5.47 9.25
C GLY A 2 28.66 6.96 9.41
N ALA A 3 29.70 7.80 9.49
CA ALA A 3 29.59 9.25 9.45
C ALA A 3 29.03 9.71 8.10
N ARG A 4 28.19 10.75 8.11
CA ARG A 4 27.58 11.30 6.88
C ARG A 4 28.22 12.61 6.42
N TYR A 5 28.88 13.32 7.33
CA TYR A 5 29.60 14.57 7.08
C TYR A 5 30.48 14.86 8.31
N LYS A 6 31.74 15.30 8.08
CA LYS A 6 32.70 15.70 9.13
C LYS A 6 32.66 14.81 10.38
N HIS A 7 32.87 13.51 10.21
CA HIS A 7 33.03 12.56 11.33
C HIS A 7 31.79 12.35 12.24
N PHE A 8 30.69 13.07 12.03
CA PHE A 8 29.46 12.91 12.80
C PHE A 8 28.47 11.97 12.12
N CYS A 9 27.79 11.14 12.91
CA CYS A 9 26.69 10.31 12.44
C CYS A 9 25.38 11.09 12.44
N ALA A 10 24.36 10.62 11.72
CA ALA A 10 23.06 11.32 11.62
C ALA A 10 22.39 11.59 12.98
N ALA A 11 22.64 10.75 13.99
CA ALA A 11 22.13 10.96 15.34
C ALA A 11 22.91 12.02 16.13
N HIS A 12 24.19 12.23 15.81
CA HIS A 12 25.08 13.17 16.48
C HIS A 12 25.38 14.41 15.60
N GLY A 13 24.41 14.83 14.77
CA GLY A 13 24.53 16.07 13.98
C GLY A 13 25.16 15.94 12.59
N GLY A 14 25.47 14.72 12.15
CA GLY A 14 25.95 14.43 10.79
C GLY A 14 24.84 14.50 9.75
N GLY A 15 24.53 15.71 9.26
CA GLY A 15 23.59 15.94 8.16
C GLY A 15 22.94 17.32 8.20
N LYS A 16 22.36 17.74 7.07
CA LYS A 16 21.60 19.00 6.96
C LYS A 16 20.41 19.00 7.92
N ARG A 17 20.16 20.14 8.58
CA ARG A 17 18.99 20.35 9.45
C ARG A 17 17.82 20.89 8.65
N CYS A 18 16.61 20.72 9.18
CA CYS A 18 15.43 21.33 8.61
C CYS A 18 15.59 22.85 8.63
N SER A 19 15.40 23.50 7.49
CA SER A 19 15.47 24.96 7.31
C SER A 19 14.22 25.69 7.81
N PHE A 20 13.29 24.98 8.45
CA PHE A 20 12.07 25.57 8.99
C PHE A 20 12.38 26.17 10.36
N GLU A 21 11.79 27.32 10.67
CA GLU A 21 12.05 28.04 11.92
C GLU A 21 11.84 27.15 13.13
N ASN A 22 12.78 27.23 14.08
CA ASN A 22 12.78 26.44 15.31
C ASN A 22 12.68 24.91 15.10
N CYS A 23 13.08 24.37 13.94
CA CYS A 23 13.03 22.95 13.67
C CYS A 23 14.40 22.26 13.79
N ASN A 24 14.64 21.57 14.92
CA ASN A 24 15.89 20.83 15.12
C ASN A 24 15.96 19.48 14.35
N LYS A 25 14.88 19.08 13.67
CA LYS A 25 14.79 17.78 12.98
C LYS A 25 15.76 17.71 11.80
N SER A 26 16.30 16.53 11.53
CA SER A 26 17.17 16.32 10.36
C SER A 26 16.39 16.47 9.05
N ALA A 27 17.00 17.10 8.06
CA ALA A 27 16.45 17.16 6.73
C ALA A 27 16.53 15.78 6.05
N VAL A 28 15.57 15.48 5.18
CA VAL A 28 15.40 14.16 4.58
C VAL A 28 15.50 14.26 3.07
N GLY A 29 16.32 13.38 2.47
CA GLY A 29 16.38 13.14 1.02
C GLY A 29 16.63 14.38 0.18
N GLY A 30 17.89 14.83 0.10
CA GLY A 30 18.35 15.93 -0.77
C GLY A 30 17.79 17.33 -0.44
N SER A 31 16.63 17.40 0.19
CA SER A 31 15.95 18.63 0.58
C SER A 31 16.54 19.22 1.85
N ASN A 32 16.23 20.50 2.10
CA ASN A 32 16.54 21.19 3.35
C ASN A 32 15.42 21.05 4.39
N LEU A 33 14.43 20.18 4.19
CA LEU A 33 13.26 20.05 5.07
C LEU A 33 13.21 18.66 5.69
N CYS A 34 12.63 18.56 6.88
CA CYS A 34 12.37 17.29 7.55
C CYS A 34 11.07 16.65 7.02
N THR A 35 10.82 15.37 7.32
CA THR A 35 9.64 14.64 6.85
C THR A 35 8.30 15.36 7.10
N SER A 36 8.15 16.00 8.27
CA SER A 36 6.91 16.72 8.62
C SER A 36 6.75 18.04 7.89
N HIS A 37 7.84 18.67 7.47
CA HIS A 37 7.83 19.95 6.75
C HIS A 37 8.05 19.74 5.25
N GLY A 38 7.67 18.59 4.70
CA GLY A 38 7.78 18.35 3.26
C GLY A 38 9.06 17.64 2.78
N GLY A 39 10.01 17.37 3.68
CA GLY A 39 11.25 16.66 3.36
C GLY A 39 11.07 15.27 2.77
N GLY A 40 11.99 14.90 1.88
CA GLY A 40 11.99 13.63 1.14
C GLY A 40 11.10 13.63 -0.10
N ARG A 41 11.22 12.56 -0.91
CA ARG A 41 10.47 12.42 -2.16
C ARG A 41 8.97 12.23 -1.89
N ARG A 42 8.13 12.96 -2.63
CA ARG A 42 6.67 12.83 -2.61
C ARG A 42 6.20 11.85 -3.67
N CYS A 43 5.01 11.31 -3.47
CA CYS A 43 4.35 10.49 -4.46
C CYS A 43 4.14 11.31 -5.74
N ALA A 44 4.50 10.77 -6.90
CA ALA A 44 4.33 11.42 -8.19
C ALA A 44 2.88 11.43 -8.71
N VAL A 45 1.92 10.98 -7.90
CA VAL A 45 0.49 11.04 -8.26
C VAL A 45 -0.02 12.40 -7.87
N ASP A 46 -0.73 13.04 -8.80
CA ASP A 46 -1.28 14.37 -8.61
C ASP A 46 -2.20 14.43 -7.38
N GLY A 47 -2.07 15.49 -6.57
CA GLY A 47 -2.79 15.62 -5.29
C GLY A 47 -2.33 14.69 -4.15
N CYS A 48 -1.33 13.81 -4.34
CA CYS A 48 -0.89 12.89 -3.29
C CYS A 48 0.23 13.46 -2.39
N ILE A 49 -0.13 13.90 -1.18
CA ILE A 49 0.83 14.42 -0.18
C ILE A 49 1.70 13.34 0.50
N LYS A 50 1.46 12.06 0.19
CA LYS A 50 2.15 10.94 0.85
C LYS A 50 3.60 10.84 0.37
N SER A 51 4.48 10.44 1.27
CA SER A 51 5.88 10.19 0.93
C SER A 51 6.02 8.99 0.00
N ALA A 52 6.86 9.13 -1.01
CA ALA A 52 7.24 8.02 -1.87
C ALA A 52 8.16 7.06 -1.11
N GLN A 53 8.11 5.77 -1.47
CA GLN A 53 9.12 4.84 -0.99
C GLN A 53 10.45 5.10 -1.66
N SER A 54 11.57 4.95 -0.95
CA SER A 54 12.89 5.38 -1.42
C SER A 54 13.28 4.82 -2.80
N SER A 55 12.85 3.59 -3.10
CA SER A 55 13.11 2.91 -4.37
C SER A 55 12.19 3.33 -5.53
N THR A 56 11.08 4.03 -5.26
CA THR A 56 10.02 4.30 -6.25
C THR A 56 9.60 5.77 -6.23
N LYS A 57 8.95 6.26 -7.29
CA LYS A 57 8.33 7.60 -7.30
C LYS A 57 6.96 7.63 -6.60
N PHE A 58 6.45 6.47 -6.18
CA PHE A 58 5.10 6.34 -5.65
C PHE A 58 5.07 6.02 -4.15
N CYS A 59 3.98 6.38 -3.48
CA CYS A 59 3.69 5.95 -2.11
C CYS A 59 3.17 4.51 -2.09
N VAL A 60 3.12 3.88 -0.91
CA VAL A 60 2.67 2.48 -0.76
C VAL A 60 1.30 2.21 -1.39
N LYS A 61 0.36 3.17 -1.31
CA LYS A 61 -0.97 3.04 -1.92
C LYS A 61 -0.94 3.12 -3.45
N HIS A 62 -0.02 3.90 -4.01
CA HIS A 62 0.10 4.12 -5.45
C HIS A 62 1.18 3.23 -6.09
N GLY A 63 1.47 2.07 -5.50
CA GLY A 63 2.43 1.11 -6.05
C GLY A 63 3.87 1.28 -5.59
N GLY A 64 4.11 2.07 -4.54
CA GLY A 64 5.43 2.23 -3.94
C GLY A 64 5.90 1.00 -3.17
N GLY A 65 7.18 0.66 -3.32
CA GLY A 65 7.81 -0.52 -2.70
C GLY A 65 7.87 -1.75 -3.60
N LYS A 66 8.56 -2.79 -3.15
CA LYS A 66 8.71 -4.05 -3.90
C LYS A 66 7.40 -4.84 -3.87
N LYS A 67 6.92 -5.31 -5.03
CA LYS A 67 5.73 -6.16 -5.12
C LYS A 67 6.04 -7.60 -4.75
N CYS A 68 5.02 -8.32 -4.29
CA CYS A 68 5.12 -9.75 -4.01
C CYS A 68 5.41 -10.49 -5.32
N ALA A 69 6.43 -11.34 -5.32
CA ALA A 69 6.81 -12.16 -6.48
C ALA A 69 5.86 -13.35 -6.76
N HIS A 70 4.80 -13.49 -5.96
CA HIS A 70 3.80 -14.53 -6.18
C HIS A 70 2.85 -14.10 -7.31
N SER A 71 2.54 -15.01 -8.22
CA SER A 71 1.66 -14.77 -9.37
C SER A 71 0.32 -14.18 -8.94
N GLY A 72 -0.09 -13.08 -9.57
CA GLY A 72 -1.34 -12.38 -9.26
C GLY A 72 -1.39 -11.67 -7.89
N CYS A 73 -0.28 -11.58 -7.15
CA CYS A 73 -0.29 -10.92 -5.84
C CYS A 73 0.12 -9.43 -5.93
N GLU A 74 -0.84 -8.53 -5.75
CA GLU A 74 -0.57 -7.08 -5.77
C GLU A 74 -0.04 -6.52 -4.44
N LYS A 75 0.09 -7.38 -3.42
CA LYS A 75 0.55 -7.00 -2.08
C LYS A 75 2.04 -6.63 -2.10
N VAL A 76 2.43 -5.77 -1.17
CA VAL A 76 3.83 -5.32 -1.05
C VAL A 76 4.65 -6.36 -0.29
N ALA A 77 5.84 -6.65 -0.79
CA ALA A 77 6.81 -7.55 -0.17
C ALA A 77 7.34 -6.98 1.16
N ARG A 78 7.67 -7.87 2.10
CA ARG A 78 8.06 -7.49 3.46
C ARG A 78 9.55 -7.72 3.70
N GLY A 79 10.25 -6.67 4.11
CA GLY A 79 11.65 -6.76 4.53
C GLY A 79 12.61 -7.06 3.38
N ARG A 80 13.54 -8.01 3.60
CA ARG A 80 14.50 -8.46 2.58
C ARG A 80 13.94 -9.52 1.62
N THR A 81 12.73 -10.02 1.89
CA THR A 81 12.09 -11.05 1.07
C THR A 81 11.36 -10.43 -0.12
N MET A 82 11.14 -11.23 -1.16
CA MET A 82 10.33 -10.84 -2.34
C MET A 82 8.84 -11.15 -2.17
N PHE A 83 8.43 -11.69 -1.01
CA PHE A 83 7.05 -12.09 -0.77
C PHE A 83 6.35 -11.17 0.23
N CYS A 84 5.02 -11.09 0.14
CA CYS A 84 4.19 -10.41 1.12
C CYS A 84 4.00 -11.28 2.37
N ALA A 85 3.47 -10.72 3.47
CA ALA A 85 3.28 -11.43 4.72
C ALA A 85 2.51 -12.77 4.60
N ALA A 86 1.54 -12.85 3.67
CA ALA A 86 0.77 -14.07 3.43
C ALA A 86 1.56 -15.13 2.65
N HIS A 87 2.43 -14.72 1.72
CA HIS A 87 3.20 -15.62 0.86
C HIS A 87 4.61 -15.89 1.40
N GLY A 88 4.81 -15.81 2.72
CA GLY A 88 6.10 -16.10 3.32
C GLY A 88 7.02 -14.89 3.48
N GLY A 89 6.50 -13.67 3.36
CA GLY A 89 7.25 -12.44 3.59
C GLY A 89 7.44 -12.07 5.06
N GLY A 90 8.63 -11.56 5.39
CA GLY A 90 8.97 -11.18 6.76
C GLY A 90 9.27 -12.38 7.66
N ILE A 91 9.87 -12.12 8.82
CA ILE A 91 10.40 -13.19 9.66
C ILE A 91 9.30 -13.79 10.53
N ARG A 92 9.25 -15.12 10.68
CA ARG A 92 8.28 -15.82 11.54
C ARG A 92 8.59 -15.63 13.02
N CYS A 93 7.58 -15.89 13.84
CA CYS A 93 7.73 -15.98 15.27
C CYS A 93 8.68 -17.11 15.63
N LYS A 94 9.60 -16.86 16.57
CA LYS A 94 10.57 -17.84 17.06
C LYS A 94 9.92 -18.94 17.92
N LEU A 95 8.75 -18.68 18.52
CA LEU A 95 8.06 -19.69 19.30
C LEU A 95 7.63 -20.88 18.40
N GLU A 96 7.99 -22.08 18.82
CA GLU A 96 7.62 -23.35 18.19
C GLU A 96 6.12 -23.43 17.93
N GLY A 97 5.73 -23.93 16.75
CA GLY A 97 4.34 -24.03 16.32
C GLY A 97 3.67 -22.69 15.93
N CYS A 98 4.37 -21.55 15.98
CA CYS A 98 3.78 -20.25 15.66
C CYS A 98 4.14 -19.74 14.26
N ASN A 99 3.19 -19.83 13.33
CA ASN A 99 3.36 -19.32 11.96
C ASN A 99 3.12 -17.81 11.78
N ARG A 100 2.87 -17.07 12.88
CA ARG A 100 2.61 -15.63 12.81
C ARG A 100 3.89 -14.85 12.49
N VAL A 101 3.74 -13.71 11.82
CA VAL A 101 4.85 -12.81 11.51
C VAL A 101 5.36 -12.12 12.79
N SER A 102 6.67 -12.11 12.96
CA SER A 102 7.33 -11.43 14.07
C SER A 102 7.29 -9.91 13.91
N ILE A 103 7.24 -9.21 15.04
CA ILE A 103 7.20 -7.76 15.12
C ILE A 103 8.44 -7.27 15.88
N GLY A 104 9.24 -6.46 15.19
CA GLY A 104 10.44 -5.88 15.76
C GLY A 104 11.62 -6.83 15.81
N LYS A 105 12.58 -6.53 16.69
CA LYS A 105 13.88 -7.22 16.75
C LYS A 105 13.83 -8.53 17.52
N ALA A 106 12.85 -8.69 18.41
CA ALA A 106 12.73 -9.87 19.28
C ALA A 106 12.32 -11.15 18.53
N GLN A 107 11.97 -11.07 17.23
CA GLN A 107 11.55 -12.22 16.43
C GLN A 107 10.33 -12.95 17.01
N LEU A 108 9.48 -12.23 17.74
CA LEU A 108 8.26 -12.74 18.34
C LEU A 108 7.06 -12.07 17.69
N CYS A 109 5.94 -12.79 17.55
CA CYS A 109 4.69 -12.20 17.08
C CYS A 109 4.03 -11.38 18.20
N ARG A 110 3.03 -10.55 17.87
CA ARG A 110 2.31 -9.71 18.85
C ARG A 110 1.86 -10.48 20.10
N ALA A 111 1.34 -11.68 19.91
CA ALA A 111 0.84 -12.53 20.98
C ALA A 111 1.94 -13.17 21.84
N HIS A 112 3.16 -13.28 21.32
CA HIS A 112 4.31 -13.83 22.05
C HIS A 112 5.30 -12.74 22.47
N GLY A 113 4.86 -11.48 22.63
CA GLY A 113 5.71 -10.36 23.07
C GLY A 113 6.37 -9.54 21.94
N GLY A 114 5.93 -9.70 20.70
CA GLY A 114 6.38 -8.91 19.56
C GLY A 114 5.82 -7.49 19.57
N GLY A 115 6.67 -6.49 19.85
CA GLY A 115 6.33 -5.07 19.79
C GLY A 115 6.61 -4.27 21.07
N SER A 116 7.09 -4.92 22.12
CA SER A 116 7.46 -4.33 23.40
C SER A 116 8.97 -4.03 23.46
N SER A 117 9.43 -3.03 22.71
CA SER A 117 10.78 -2.47 22.91
C SER A 117 10.71 -1.00 23.26
N SER A 118 10.79 -0.75 24.57
CA SER A 118 11.48 0.40 25.19
C SER A 118 11.19 1.78 24.59
N ARG A 119 10.01 2.29 24.87
CA ARG A 119 9.87 3.69 25.32
C ARG A 119 9.00 3.64 26.56
N SER A 120 9.59 3.87 27.72
CA SER A 120 8.86 4.20 28.93
C SER A 120 7.88 5.31 28.58
N LYS A 121 6.61 4.98 28.42
CA LYS A 121 5.52 5.93 28.57
C LYS A 121 4.84 5.54 29.87
N ALA A 122 4.99 6.43 30.83
CA ALA A 122 4.15 6.51 32.01
C ALA A 122 2.71 6.12 31.67
N ALA A 123 2.11 5.40 32.62
CA ALA A 123 0.69 5.13 32.65
C ALA A 123 -0.10 6.38 32.24
N LYS A 124 -0.70 6.34 31.05
CA LYS A 124 -2.03 6.90 30.88
C LYS A 124 -2.91 5.71 30.55
N LYS A 125 -3.62 5.20 31.56
CA LYS A 125 -4.86 4.47 31.36
C LYS A 125 -5.81 5.43 30.62
N GLY A 126 -5.69 5.47 29.30
CA GLY A 126 -6.73 5.99 28.44
C GLY A 126 -7.76 4.88 28.34
N VAL A 127 -8.84 4.99 29.11
CA VAL A 127 -10.11 4.30 28.82
C VAL A 127 -10.33 4.41 27.32
N VAL A 128 -10.26 3.29 26.61
CA VAL A 128 -10.77 3.22 25.25
C VAL A 128 -12.26 3.44 25.37
N LYS A 129 -12.72 4.66 25.09
CA LYS A 129 -14.11 4.89 24.71
C LYS A 129 -14.27 4.11 23.41
N SER A 130 -14.78 2.90 23.54
CA SER A 130 -15.29 2.08 22.46
C SER A 130 -16.22 2.98 21.67
N LYS A 131 -15.78 3.39 20.49
CA LYS A 131 -16.66 4.05 19.53
C LYS A 131 -17.78 3.03 19.25
N PRO A 132 -19.05 3.33 19.54
CA PRO A 132 -20.11 2.38 19.29
C PRO A 132 -20.12 2.02 17.79
N PRO A 133 -20.45 0.77 17.42
CA PRO A 133 -20.67 0.43 16.03
C PRO A 133 -21.73 1.39 15.47
N LYS A 134 -21.45 1.97 14.30
CA LYS A 134 -22.48 2.75 13.60
C LYS A 134 -23.66 1.81 13.33
N PRO A 135 -24.91 2.25 13.55
CA PRO A 135 -26.07 1.43 13.21
C PRO A 135 -26.03 1.11 11.71
N MET A 136 -26.15 -0.17 11.39
CA MET A 136 -26.38 -0.62 10.01
C MET A 136 -27.85 -0.37 9.71
N THR A 137 -28.18 0.87 9.32
CA THR A 137 -29.45 1.12 8.64
C THR A 137 -29.30 0.60 7.22
N HIS A 138 -29.74 -0.63 7.00
CA HIS A 138 -30.06 -1.09 5.65
C HIS A 138 -31.19 -0.19 5.14
N PRO A 139 -31.07 0.45 3.96
CA PRO A 139 -32.23 1.07 3.35
C PRO A 139 -33.25 -0.05 3.10
N LEU A 140 -34.46 0.09 3.65
CA LEU A 140 -35.61 -0.69 3.21
C LEU A 140 -35.65 -0.57 1.68
N GLY A 141 -35.56 -1.71 1.01
CA GLY A 141 -35.74 -1.77 -0.43
C GLY A 141 -37.10 -1.19 -0.77
N THR A 142 -37.11 -0.05 -1.46
CA THR A 142 -38.26 0.36 -2.25
C THR A 142 -38.55 -0.76 -3.24
N VAL A 143 -39.69 -1.41 -3.07
CA VAL A 143 -40.28 -2.31 -4.06
C VAL A 143 -40.56 -1.48 -5.32
N PRO A 144 -39.92 -1.74 -6.47
CA PRO A 144 -40.36 -1.14 -7.72
C PRO A 144 -41.67 -1.81 -8.13
N HIS A 145 -42.77 -1.06 -8.04
CA HIS A 145 -44.00 -1.41 -8.74
C HIS A 145 -43.77 -1.28 -10.26
N GLY A 146 -44.04 -2.38 -10.96
CA GLY A 146 -44.47 -2.49 -12.36
C GLY A 146 -43.86 -1.54 -13.40
N ARG A 147 -43.06 -2.09 -14.32
CA ARG A 147 -43.01 -1.57 -15.70
C ARG A 147 -43.22 -2.71 -16.69
N SER A 148 -44.24 -2.49 -17.52
CA SER A 148 -44.76 -3.35 -18.56
C SER A 148 -43.69 -3.73 -19.58
N LEU A 149 -43.69 -5.00 -19.99
CA LEU A 149 -42.89 -5.52 -21.09
C LEU A 149 -43.46 -4.99 -22.40
N SER A 150 -42.81 -3.99 -23.01
CA SER A 150 -42.97 -3.69 -24.43
C SER A 150 -41.73 -4.20 -25.14
N GLY A 151 -41.91 -5.34 -25.81
CA GLY A 151 -40.89 -5.93 -26.67
C GLY A 151 -40.71 -5.10 -27.93
N THR A 152 -39.45 -4.78 -28.22
CA THR A 152 -39.03 -4.35 -29.55
C THR A 152 -37.98 -5.36 -30.01
N LEU A 153 -38.36 -6.17 -30.99
CA LEU A 153 -37.48 -7.11 -31.69
C LEU A 153 -36.28 -6.37 -32.30
N PRO A 154 -35.06 -6.95 -32.29
CA PRO A 154 -33.99 -6.49 -33.16
C PRO A 154 -34.28 -6.90 -34.63
N PRO A 155 -33.95 -6.06 -35.63
CA PRO A 155 -34.08 -6.44 -37.02
C PRO A 155 -33.05 -7.52 -37.38
N GLN A 156 -33.56 -8.60 -37.98
CA GLN A 156 -32.80 -9.68 -38.60
C GLN A 156 -31.81 -9.10 -39.62
N GLN A 157 -30.51 -9.27 -39.39
CA GLN A 157 -29.52 -9.04 -40.43
C GLN A 157 -29.65 -10.16 -41.46
N GLN A 158 -30.10 -9.79 -42.66
CA GLN A 158 -30.12 -10.69 -43.81
C GLN A 158 -28.68 -11.03 -44.22
N ILE A 159 -28.37 -12.32 -44.13
CA ILE A 159 -27.14 -12.92 -44.61
C ILE A 159 -27.28 -13.01 -46.14
N GLN A 160 -26.49 -12.22 -46.86
CA GLN A 160 -26.44 -12.22 -48.33
C GLN A 160 -25.73 -13.52 -48.80
N PRO A 161 -26.25 -14.26 -49.80
CA PRO A 161 -25.53 -15.40 -50.36
C PRO A 161 -24.38 -14.91 -51.25
N THR A 162 -23.16 -15.34 -50.93
CA THR A 162 -21.99 -15.16 -51.80
C THR A 162 -22.12 -16.07 -53.01
N THR A 163 -22.40 -15.49 -54.18
CA THR A 163 -22.31 -16.18 -55.46
C THR A 163 -20.85 -16.51 -55.77
N THR A 164 -20.54 -17.80 -55.76
CA THR A 164 -19.30 -18.40 -56.27
C THR A 164 -19.15 -18.07 -57.75
N SER A 165 -18.21 -17.17 -58.08
CA SER A 165 -17.79 -16.94 -59.46
C SER A 165 -16.93 -18.11 -59.94
N ALA A 166 -17.36 -18.71 -61.06
CA ALA A 166 -16.71 -19.79 -61.76
C ALA A 166 -15.32 -19.38 -62.30
N ILE A 167 -14.35 -20.27 -62.12
CA ILE A 167 -13.04 -20.21 -62.77
C ILE A 167 -13.18 -20.86 -64.14
N ALA A 168 -13.06 -20.06 -65.20
CA ALA A 168 -12.88 -20.55 -66.56
C ALA A 168 -11.38 -20.72 -66.82
N ILE A 169 -10.93 -21.96 -66.91
CA ILE A 169 -9.62 -22.37 -67.43
C ILE A 169 -9.71 -22.38 -68.95
N GLY A 170 -8.84 -21.60 -69.60
CA GLY A 170 -8.74 -21.52 -71.05
C GLY A 170 -7.28 -21.52 -71.50
N ARG A 171 -6.95 -22.59 -72.24
CA ARG A 171 -5.78 -22.84 -73.11
C ARG A 171 -4.54 -23.45 -72.46
#